data_AF-A0A1G2CXX9-F1
#
_entry.id   AF-A0A1G2CXX9-F1
#
_cell.length_a   1.000
_cell.length_b   1.000
_cell.length_c   1.000
_cell.angle_alpha   90.00
_cell.angle_beta   90.00
_cell.angle_gamma   90.00
#
_symmetry.space_group_name_H-M   'P 1'
#
loop_
_entity.id
_entity.type
_entity.pdbx_description
1 polymer ?
#
loop_
_entity_poly.entity_id
_entity_poly.type
_entity_poly.pdbx_seq_one_letter_code
_entity_poly.pdbx_strand_id
1 'polypeptide(L)'
;MDKNTAFLLRDGYQIARLFNPNSLEACAIPSDSVVVVNDQGLPTEYSVTSTRITLIGRELPGGPLGDEYGIVCSEDLRSGVCDNTLGGGRLEPYSGEFREEGDVDAEESVIDCLLREVKEELGIDLNPNEVKLVGLRTITEDRSSEVKMMNGKVCADAYFVASVDDRLSAYRAHNGETGDRRVLSPEELLRTTSSAEKRVLPQTQRLAVATAIITLWDMFGATLPKPVYELIQRTLPLARGVYNTSHWAKNYIPVIQQ
;
A
#
# COMPACT_ATOMS: atom_id res chain seq x y z
N MET A 1 -28.08 10.95 9.33
CA MET A 1 -27.04 10.04 8.79
C MET A 1 -27.04 10.21 7.29
N ASP A 2 -26.02 10.89 6.76
CA ASP A 2 -25.94 11.19 5.33
C ASP A 2 -25.29 10.00 4.60
N LYS A 3 -26.01 9.41 3.65
CA LYS A 3 -25.70 8.14 2.98
C LYS A 3 -24.58 8.24 1.92
N ASN A 4 -23.86 9.35 1.88
CA ASN A 4 -22.94 9.67 0.79
C ASN A 4 -21.48 9.21 1.03
N THR A 5 -21.16 8.62 2.19
CA THR A 5 -19.79 8.16 2.50
C THR A 5 -19.62 6.64 2.27
N ALA A 6 -20.66 5.84 2.53
CA ALA A 6 -20.69 4.40 2.24
C ALA A 6 -20.62 4.04 0.73
N PHE A 7 -20.61 5.07 -0.13
CA PHE A 7 -20.48 4.95 -1.58
C PHE A 7 -19.02 4.90 -2.05
N LEU A 8 -18.06 5.14 -1.14
CA LEU A 8 -16.63 5.31 -1.46
C LEU A 8 -16.01 4.13 -2.22
N LEU A 9 -16.55 2.91 -2.15
CA LEU A 9 -15.98 1.73 -2.84
C LEU A 9 -17.00 0.71 -3.38
N ARG A 10 -18.30 0.84 -3.09
CA ARG A 10 -19.26 -0.27 -3.34
C ARG A 10 -19.77 -0.34 -4.79
N ASP A 11 -20.06 0.80 -5.42
CA ASP A 11 -20.74 0.82 -6.74
C ASP A 11 -19.97 1.58 -7.85
N GLY A 12 -18.95 2.39 -7.52
CA GLY A 12 -18.19 3.20 -8.50
C GLY A 12 -16.86 2.59 -8.99
N TYR A 13 -16.35 1.55 -8.33
CA TYR A 13 -14.99 1.02 -8.53
C TYR A 13 -14.98 -0.40 -9.10
N GLN A 14 -15.78 -0.67 -10.14
CA GLN A 14 -15.68 -1.89 -10.97
C GLN A 14 -14.45 -1.89 -11.88
N ILE A 15 -13.38 -1.19 -11.48
CA ILE A 15 -12.14 -1.16 -12.25
C ILE A 15 -11.20 -2.16 -11.59
N ALA A 16 -11.33 -3.34 -12.20
CA ALA A 16 -10.62 -4.59 -12.11
C ALA A 16 -10.55 -5.31 -10.76
N ARG A 17 -11.27 -6.43 -10.80
CA ARG A 17 -10.97 -7.59 -9.99
C ARG A 17 -9.53 -7.99 -10.29
N LEU A 18 -8.70 -8.08 -9.26
CA LEU A 18 -7.72 -9.16 -9.21
C LEU A 18 -8.49 -10.44 -9.57
N PHE A 19 -8.26 -10.92 -10.79
CA PHE A 19 -8.76 -12.16 -11.38
C PHE A 19 -10.26 -12.50 -11.14
N ASN A 20 -11.08 -12.41 -12.19
CA ASN A 20 -12.39 -13.06 -12.19
C ASN A 20 -12.19 -14.53 -12.63
N PRO A 21 -12.40 -15.53 -11.76
CA PRO A 21 -12.16 -16.95 -12.07
C PRO A 21 -13.05 -17.54 -13.19
N ASN A 22 -13.85 -16.71 -13.86
CA ASN A 22 -14.76 -17.09 -14.94
C ASN A 22 -14.30 -16.66 -16.36
N SER A 23 -13.14 -16.02 -16.52
CA SER A 23 -12.56 -15.78 -17.86
C SER A 23 -11.53 -16.85 -18.20
N LEU A 24 -11.78 -17.49 -19.34
CA LEU A 24 -11.14 -18.71 -19.88
C LEU A 24 -9.60 -18.75 -19.81
N GLU A 25 -9.13 -19.98 -19.54
CA GLU A 25 -7.74 -20.46 -19.44
C GLU A 25 -7.07 -20.25 -18.09
N ALA A 26 -7.36 -21.19 -17.18
CA ALA A 26 -6.71 -21.36 -15.90
C ALA A 26 -5.20 -21.69 -16.06
N CYS A 27 -4.38 -20.65 -16.18
CA CYS A 27 -3.09 -20.67 -15.51
C CYS A 27 -3.36 -20.25 -14.06
N ALA A 28 -3.20 -21.18 -13.11
CA ALA A 28 -3.24 -20.84 -11.70
C ALA A 28 -2.07 -19.87 -11.42
N ILE A 29 -2.40 -18.59 -11.24
CA ILE A 29 -1.41 -17.59 -10.81
C ILE A 29 -0.95 -18.03 -9.41
N PRO A 30 0.35 -18.26 -9.19
CA PRO A 30 0.86 -18.64 -7.87
C PRO A 30 0.51 -17.59 -6.81
N SER A 31 0.36 -18.04 -5.56
CA SER A 31 -0.03 -17.19 -4.41
C SER A 31 0.89 -15.99 -4.19
N ASP A 32 2.14 -16.09 -4.61
CA ASP A 32 3.16 -15.05 -4.50
C ASP A 32 3.16 -14.03 -5.66
N SER A 33 2.26 -14.18 -6.62
CA SER A 33 2.37 -13.49 -7.90
C SER A 33 1.18 -12.55 -8.16
N VAL A 34 1.44 -11.46 -8.89
CA VAL A 34 0.39 -10.63 -9.48
C VAL A 34 0.62 -10.48 -10.98
N VAL A 35 -0.49 -10.36 -11.71
CA VAL A 35 -0.46 -10.16 -13.17
C VAL A 35 -0.89 -8.73 -13.47
N VAL A 36 -0.05 -8.02 -14.21
CA VAL A 36 -0.29 -6.65 -14.68
C VAL A 36 -0.24 -6.64 -16.19
N VAL A 37 -1.18 -5.94 -16.82
CA VAL A 37 -1.19 -5.74 -18.26
C VAL A 37 -0.22 -4.60 -18.60
N ASN A 38 0.75 -4.87 -19.49
CA ASN A 38 1.71 -3.86 -19.91
C ASN A 38 1.10 -2.84 -20.91
N ASP A 39 1.90 -1.87 -21.33
CA ASP A 39 1.53 -0.83 -22.31
C ASP A 39 1.10 -1.38 -23.68
N GLN A 40 1.43 -2.64 -23.98
CA GLN A 40 1.06 -3.33 -25.21
C GLN A 40 -0.20 -4.21 -25.07
N GLY A 41 -0.85 -4.20 -23.89
CA GLY A 41 -2.02 -5.02 -23.63
C GLY A 41 -1.71 -6.48 -23.31
N LEU A 42 -0.45 -6.82 -23.05
CA LEU A 42 -0.02 -8.19 -22.75
C LEU A 42 0.09 -8.42 -21.23
N PRO A 43 -0.45 -9.53 -20.70
CA PRO A 43 -0.30 -9.86 -19.29
C PRO A 43 1.16 -10.19 -18.97
N THR A 44 1.71 -9.51 -17.98
CA THR A 44 3.05 -9.74 -17.44
C THR A 44 2.92 -10.14 -15.97
N GLU A 45 3.54 -11.26 -15.61
CA GLU A 45 3.50 -11.79 -14.27
C GLU A 45 4.72 -11.33 -13.46
N TYR A 46 4.48 -10.88 -12.23
CA TYR A 46 5.49 -10.41 -11.29
C TYR A 46 5.44 -11.27 -10.02
N SER A 47 6.61 -11.67 -9.52
CA SER A 47 6.73 -12.30 -8.20
C SER A 47 6.83 -11.20 -7.14
N VAL A 48 5.86 -11.16 -6.25
CA VAL A 48 5.76 -10.15 -5.20
C VAL A 48 6.59 -10.57 -4.01
N THR A 49 7.49 -9.71 -3.57
CA THR A 49 8.37 -9.96 -2.42
C THR A 49 8.01 -9.11 -1.19
N SER A 50 7.21 -8.05 -1.38
CA SER A 50 6.64 -7.30 -0.28
C SER A 50 5.37 -6.57 -0.69
N THR A 51 4.52 -6.27 0.28
CA THR A 51 3.28 -5.53 0.11
C THR A 51 3.28 -4.29 0.99
N ARG A 52 2.68 -3.20 0.52
CA ARG A 52 2.40 -2.00 1.34
C ARG A 52 1.05 -1.42 0.96
N ILE A 53 0.29 -0.96 1.94
CA ILE A 53 -1.01 -0.32 1.69
C ILE A 53 -1.03 1.13 2.18
N THR A 54 -1.57 2.01 1.34
CA THR A 54 -1.97 3.36 1.75
C THR A 54 -3.43 3.33 2.14
N LEU A 55 -3.73 3.45 3.44
CA LEU A 55 -5.10 3.50 3.95
C LEU A 55 -5.55 4.93 4.14
N ILE A 56 -6.65 5.31 3.50
CA ILE A 56 -7.28 6.63 3.68
C ILE A 56 -8.40 6.48 4.71
N GLY A 57 -8.30 7.17 5.83
CA GLY A 57 -9.25 7.06 6.93
C GLY A 57 -9.37 8.35 7.73
N ARG A 58 -10.22 8.32 8.76
CA ARG A 58 -10.39 9.41 9.73
C ARG A 58 -10.17 8.91 11.13
N GLU A 59 -9.61 9.77 11.98
CA GLU A 59 -9.52 9.48 13.40
C GLU A 59 -10.86 9.81 14.10
N LEU A 60 -11.06 9.27 15.30
CA LEU A 60 -12.11 9.74 16.19
C LEU A 60 -11.88 11.21 16.60
N PRO A 61 -12.95 11.98 16.86
CA PRO A 61 -12.84 13.37 17.30
C PRO A 61 -11.91 13.52 18.50
N GLY A 62 -10.99 14.49 18.42
CA GLY A 62 -9.97 14.74 19.43
C GLY A 62 -8.58 14.22 19.08
N GLY A 63 -8.42 13.51 17.96
CA GLY A 63 -7.13 13.14 17.38
C GLY A 63 -6.42 14.31 16.65
N PRO A 64 -5.14 14.17 16.28
CA PRO A 64 -4.33 15.18 15.57
C PRO A 64 -4.97 15.76 14.31
N LEU A 65 -5.77 14.98 13.56
CA LEU A 65 -6.50 15.47 12.38
C LEU A 65 -7.92 15.97 12.66
N GLY A 66 -8.42 15.81 13.89
CA GLY A 66 -9.80 16.14 14.25
C GLY A 66 -10.81 15.32 13.43
N ASP A 67 -11.56 16.00 12.56
CA ASP A 67 -12.58 15.41 11.68
C ASP A 67 -12.09 15.23 10.21
N GLU A 68 -10.84 15.57 9.89
CA GLU A 68 -10.27 15.45 8.53
C GLU A 68 -9.82 14.02 8.18
N TYR A 69 -9.77 13.73 6.86
CA TYR A 69 -9.17 12.50 6.35
C TYR A 69 -7.65 12.61 6.29
N GLY A 70 -6.98 11.49 6.54
CA GLY A 70 -5.54 11.36 6.35
C GLY A 70 -5.16 9.92 6.03
N ILE A 71 -3.87 9.64 6.15
CA ILE A 71 -3.31 8.31 5.95
C ILE A 71 -3.13 7.63 7.30
N VAL A 72 -3.57 6.38 7.39
CA VAL A 72 -3.42 5.56 8.58
C VAL A 72 -2.01 4.96 8.62
N CYS A 73 -1.33 5.11 9.76
CA CYS A 73 -0.02 4.54 10.03
C CYS A 73 0.10 4.11 11.50
N SER A 74 1.17 3.39 11.85
CA SER A 74 1.58 3.09 13.23
C SER A 74 3.01 3.56 13.48
N GLU A 75 3.40 3.68 14.75
CA GLU A 75 4.80 3.97 15.12
C GLU A 75 5.61 2.67 15.13
N ASP A 76 6.74 2.57 14.43
CA ASP A 76 7.59 1.37 14.51
C ASP A 76 8.45 1.40 15.78
N LEU A 77 8.03 0.67 16.83
CA LEU A 77 8.76 0.60 18.10
C LEU A 77 9.95 -0.37 18.06
N ARG A 78 10.06 -1.21 17.02
CA ARG A 78 11.08 -2.26 16.92
C ARG A 78 12.47 -1.69 16.61
N SER A 79 12.53 -0.59 15.86
CA SER A 79 13.78 -0.06 15.31
C SER A 79 14.57 0.86 16.26
N GLY A 80 14.05 1.13 17.47
CA GLY A 80 14.63 2.10 18.41
C GLY A 80 14.56 3.56 17.93
N VAL A 81 14.00 3.80 16.73
CA VAL A 81 13.71 5.09 16.13
C VAL A 81 12.19 5.16 15.93
N CYS A 82 11.53 6.18 16.48
CA CYS A 82 10.08 6.35 16.33
C CYS A 82 9.72 6.87 14.92
N ASP A 83 9.83 6.00 13.91
CA ASP A 83 9.37 6.26 12.55
C ASP A 83 7.92 5.80 12.37
N ASN A 84 7.21 6.39 11.41
CA ASN A 84 5.88 5.91 11.03
C ASN A 84 6.03 4.73 10.07
N THR A 85 5.11 3.77 10.12
CA THR A 85 4.99 2.67 9.17
C THR A 85 3.56 2.54 8.66
N LEU A 86 3.43 2.20 7.38
CA LEU A 86 2.24 1.73 6.72
C LEU A 86 2.14 0.21 6.88
N GLY A 87 0.91 -0.30 6.94
CA GLY A 87 0.66 -1.73 6.96
C GLY A 87 1.15 -2.46 5.70
N GLY A 88 1.32 -3.77 5.85
CA GLY A 88 1.83 -4.68 4.83
C GLY A 88 3.20 -5.23 5.19
N GLY A 89 3.57 -6.36 4.60
CA GLY A 89 4.71 -7.16 5.05
C GLY A 89 5.64 -7.59 3.93
N ARG A 90 6.70 -8.31 4.31
CA ARG A 90 7.44 -9.11 3.34
C ARG A 90 6.60 -10.32 3.00
N LEU A 91 6.61 -10.69 1.73
CA LEU A 91 6.05 -11.96 1.29
C LEU A 91 7.21 -12.95 1.21
N GLU A 92 7.12 -14.06 1.93
CA GLU A 92 8.11 -15.13 1.82
C GLU A 92 7.72 -16.03 0.64
N PRO A 93 8.50 -16.03 -0.46
CA PRO A 93 8.14 -16.81 -1.62
C PRO A 93 8.29 -18.30 -1.34
N TYR A 94 7.42 -19.09 -1.95
CA TYR A 94 7.51 -20.54 -1.93
C TYR A 94 8.67 -21.02 -2.80
N SER A 95 9.86 -21.16 -2.20
CA SER A 95 10.89 -22.11 -2.65
C SER A 95 12.13 -22.06 -1.75
N GLY A 96 12.17 -22.91 -0.73
CA GLY A 96 13.35 -23.71 -0.37
C GLY A 96 14.66 -23.04 0.05
N GLU A 97 14.80 -21.71 0.11
CA GLU A 97 15.98 -21.08 0.70
C GLU A 97 15.59 -19.93 1.63
N PHE A 98 15.99 -20.10 2.90
CA PHE A 98 15.68 -19.34 4.12
C PHE A 98 14.33 -19.67 4.79
N ARG A 99 14.33 -20.78 5.56
CA ARG A 99 13.41 -21.03 6.69
C ARG A 99 14.24 -21.25 7.96
N GLU A 100 13.80 -20.70 9.09
CA GLU A 100 14.15 -21.20 10.43
C GLU A 100 12.86 -21.56 11.19
N GLU A 101 12.97 -22.51 12.12
CA GLU A 101 11.92 -23.38 12.67
C GLU A 101 10.64 -22.69 13.17
N GLY A 102 9.48 -23.18 12.68
CA GLY A 102 8.15 -22.83 13.23
C GLY A 102 6.93 -23.02 12.31
N ASP A 103 7.14 -23.50 11.08
CA ASP A 103 6.11 -23.66 10.03
C ASP A 103 4.75 -24.20 10.52
N VAL A 104 3.69 -23.50 10.11
CA VAL A 104 2.40 -24.12 9.82
C VAL A 104 2.02 -23.73 8.39
N ASP A 105 1.54 -24.71 7.63
CA ASP A 105 1.10 -24.60 6.24
C ASP A 105 0.16 -23.40 6.00
N ALA A 106 0.63 -22.42 5.24
CA ALA A 106 -0.22 -21.61 4.38
C ALA A 106 0.61 -21.03 3.23
N GLU A 107 0.32 -21.45 2.00
CA GLU A 107 0.55 -20.60 0.83
C GLU A 107 -0.34 -19.36 0.99
N GLU A 108 0.16 -18.34 1.68
CA GLU A 108 -0.59 -17.11 1.89
C GLU A 108 -0.55 -16.30 0.58
N SER A 109 -1.71 -15.95 0.01
CA SER A 109 -1.73 -15.11 -1.18
C SER A 109 -1.17 -13.72 -0.87
N VAL A 110 -0.72 -12.98 -1.90
CA VAL A 110 -0.28 -11.58 -1.76
C VAL A 110 -1.31 -10.74 -0.96
N ILE A 111 -2.60 -10.98 -1.21
CA ILE A 111 -3.69 -10.28 -0.53
C ILE A 111 -3.84 -10.75 0.91
N ASP A 112 -3.79 -12.06 1.18
CA ASP A 112 -3.93 -12.57 2.54
C ASP A 112 -2.81 -12.05 3.45
N CYS A 113 -1.56 -12.05 2.96
CA CYS A 113 -0.42 -11.51 3.69
C CYS A 113 -0.59 -10.02 3.96
N LEU A 114 -1.02 -9.25 2.96
CA LEU A 114 -1.31 -7.83 3.18
C LEU A 114 -2.36 -7.63 4.27
N LEU A 115 -3.46 -8.38 4.25
CA LEU A 115 -4.55 -8.24 5.21
C LEU A 115 -4.13 -8.64 6.62
N ARG A 116 -3.37 -9.73 6.76
CA ARG A 116 -2.81 -10.18 8.04
C ARG A 116 -1.88 -9.11 8.63
N GLU A 117 -0.94 -8.61 7.85
CA GLU A 117 0.03 -7.60 8.29
C GLU A 117 -0.62 -6.26 8.59
N VAL A 118 -1.69 -5.87 7.86
CA VAL A 118 -2.48 -4.68 8.21
C VAL A 118 -3.20 -4.85 9.54
N LYS A 119 -3.74 -6.03 9.81
CA LYS A 119 -4.37 -6.34 11.10
C LYS A 119 -3.35 -6.30 12.22
N GLU A 120 -2.17 -6.88 12.02
CA GLU A 120 -1.09 -6.90 13.00
C GLU A 120 -0.51 -5.50 13.25
N GLU A 121 -0.17 -4.74 12.20
CA GLU A 121 0.51 -3.45 12.35
C GLU A 121 -0.42 -2.28 12.66
N LEU A 122 -1.67 -2.33 12.19
CA LEU A 122 -2.64 -1.22 12.32
C LEU A 122 -3.86 -1.60 13.15
N GLY A 123 -4.08 -2.87 13.50
CA GLY A 123 -5.30 -3.29 14.22
C GLY A 123 -6.57 -3.04 13.40
N ILE A 124 -6.50 -3.21 12.07
CA ILE A 124 -7.61 -2.99 11.14
C ILE A 124 -7.90 -4.28 10.39
N ASP A 125 -9.13 -4.77 10.52
CA ASP A 125 -9.66 -5.84 9.67
C ASP A 125 -10.20 -5.22 8.38
N LEU A 126 -9.57 -5.53 7.25
CA LEU A 126 -10.00 -5.05 5.93
C LEU A 126 -10.72 -6.14 5.15
N ASN A 127 -11.69 -5.73 4.33
CA ASN A 127 -12.28 -6.61 3.34
C ASN A 127 -11.34 -6.70 2.12
N PRO A 128 -10.97 -7.91 1.64
CA PRO A 128 -10.14 -8.06 0.44
C PRO A 128 -10.66 -7.29 -0.78
N ASN A 129 -11.98 -7.12 -0.90
CA ASN A 129 -12.60 -6.41 -2.03
C ASN A 129 -12.41 -4.89 -2.01
N GLU A 130 -12.07 -4.33 -0.85
CA GLU A 130 -11.84 -2.89 -0.65
C GLU A 130 -10.39 -2.49 -0.93
N VAL A 131 -9.51 -3.48 -1.13
CA VAL A 131 -8.11 -3.30 -1.43
C VAL A 131 -7.89 -3.30 -2.95
N LYS A 132 -7.16 -2.29 -3.45
CA LYS A 132 -6.84 -2.13 -4.87
C LYS A 132 -5.34 -2.04 -5.09
N LEU A 133 -4.81 -2.83 -6.02
CA LEU A 133 -3.43 -2.71 -6.48
C LEU A 133 -3.31 -1.44 -7.32
N VAL A 134 -2.47 -0.50 -6.89
CA VAL A 134 -2.26 0.77 -7.61
C VAL A 134 -0.90 0.81 -8.31
N GLY A 135 0.01 -0.08 -7.91
CA GLY A 135 1.39 0.03 -8.32
C GLY A 135 2.25 -1.18 -8.04
N LEU A 136 3.28 -1.34 -8.85
CA LEU A 136 4.41 -2.23 -8.60
C LEU A 136 5.71 -1.44 -8.61
N ARG A 137 6.69 -1.84 -7.82
CA ARG A 137 8.08 -1.40 -7.97
C ARG A 137 8.98 -2.59 -8.22
N THR A 138 9.63 -2.61 -9.37
CA THR A 138 10.61 -3.66 -9.66
C THR A 138 11.83 -3.52 -8.75
N ILE A 139 12.31 -4.66 -8.27
CA ILE A 139 13.51 -4.72 -7.44
C ILE A 139 14.72 -4.86 -8.35
N THR A 140 15.76 -4.10 -8.07
CA THR A 140 17.07 -4.25 -8.72
C THR A 140 18.03 -4.94 -7.76
N GLU A 141 19.01 -5.67 -8.28
CA GLU A 141 20.05 -6.26 -7.44
C GLU A 141 20.92 -5.19 -6.78
N ASP A 142 21.39 -5.46 -5.56
CA ASP A 142 22.23 -4.53 -4.83
C ASP A 142 23.52 -4.28 -5.62
N ARG A 143 23.74 -3.00 -5.99
CA ARG A 143 24.89 -2.48 -6.78
C ARG A 143 24.82 -2.66 -8.30
N SER A 144 23.72 -3.17 -8.85
CA SER A 144 23.48 -3.18 -10.31
C SER A 144 22.20 -2.43 -10.67
N SER A 145 22.05 -2.07 -11.95
CA SER A 145 20.77 -1.59 -12.50
C SER A 145 19.93 -2.73 -13.07
N GLU A 146 20.34 -3.98 -12.87
CA GLU A 146 19.65 -5.16 -13.38
C GLU A 146 18.47 -5.50 -12.48
N VAL A 147 17.34 -5.83 -13.10
CA VAL A 147 16.11 -6.20 -12.41
C VAL A 147 16.27 -7.60 -11.84
N LYS A 148 15.97 -7.76 -10.55
CA LYS A 148 16.03 -9.03 -9.84
C LYS A 148 14.98 -9.98 -10.39
N MET A 149 15.41 -11.20 -10.69
CA MET A 149 14.56 -12.28 -11.19
C MET A 149 14.51 -13.43 -10.19
N MET A 150 13.35 -14.09 -10.06
CA MET A 150 13.17 -15.30 -9.27
C MET A 150 12.20 -16.22 -9.99
N ASN A 151 12.55 -17.50 -10.15
CA ASN A 151 11.74 -18.49 -10.88
C ASN A 151 11.30 -18.02 -12.28
N GLY A 152 12.17 -17.29 -12.98
CA GLY A 152 11.90 -16.74 -14.32
C GLY A 152 11.00 -15.49 -14.35
N LYS A 153 10.59 -14.96 -13.20
CA LYS A 153 9.72 -13.77 -13.07
C LYS A 153 10.48 -12.58 -12.49
N VAL A 154 10.02 -11.37 -12.83
CA VAL A 154 10.54 -10.13 -12.24
C VAL A 154 10.05 -10.01 -10.80
N CYS A 155 10.98 -9.76 -9.87
CA CYS A 155 10.65 -9.47 -8.48
C CYS A 155 10.12 -8.04 -8.33
N ALA A 156 9.05 -7.86 -7.57
CA ALA A 156 8.46 -6.55 -7.31
C ALA A 156 7.92 -6.38 -5.89
N ASP A 157 7.86 -5.14 -5.43
CA ASP A 157 7.01 -4.74 -4.32
C ASP A 157 5.65 -4.31 -4.84
N ALA A 158 4.58 -4.75 -4.18
CA ALA A 158 3.21 -4.40 -4.53
C ALA A 158 2.64 -3.31 -3.63
N TYR A 159 2.08 -2.27 -4.24
CA TYR A 159 1.48 -1.13 -3.54
C TYR A 159 -0.03 -1.13 -3.72
N PHE A 160 -0.71 -1.09 -2.60
CA PHE A 160 -2.16 -1.12 -2.53
C PHE A 160 -2.72 0.18 -1.94
N VAL A 161 -4.00 0.41 -2.19
CA VAL A 161 -4.80 1.43 -1.53
C VAL A 161 -6.10 0.82 -1.04
N ALA A 162 -6.59 1.30 0.09
CA ALA A 162 -7.98 1.13 0.50
C ALA A 162 -8.44 2.35 1.31
N SER A 163 -9.74 2.44 1.55
CA SER A 163 -10.31 3.43 2.47
C SER A 163 -11.02 2.75 3.62
N VAL A 164 -10.96 3.35 4.80
CA VAL A 164 -11.69 2.89 5.98
C VAL A 164 -12.82 3.89 6.28
N ASP A 165 -14.07 3.40 6.26
CA ASP A 165 -15.27 4.26 6.48
C ASP A 165 -15.42 4.64 7.96
N ASP A 166 -15.05 3.73 8.85
CA ASP A 166 -15.15 3.90 10.29
C ASP A 166 -14.16 4.96 10.81
N ARG A 167 -14.62 5.70 11.83
CA ARG A 167 -13.73 6.58 12.60
C ARG A 167 -12.82 5.69 13.45
N LEU A 168 -11.53 5.78 13.18
CA LEU A 168 -10.51 4.95 13.80
C LEU A 168 -10.15 5.50 15.19
N SER A 169 -10.23 4.66 16.21
CA SER A 169 -9.64 4.96 17.51
C SER A 169 -8.11 4.80 17.45
N ALA A 170 -7.39 5.45 18.36
CA ALA A 170 -6.00 5.08 18.60
C ALA A 170 -5.94 3.60 19.00
N TYR A 171 -5.16 2.82 18.25
CA TYR A 171 -4.72 1.49 18.67
C TYR A 171 -3.47 1.68 19.51
N ARG A 172 -3.35 0.99 20.65
CA ARG A 172 -2.14 0.98 21.47
C ARG A 172 -1.57 -0.42 21.47
N ALA A 173 -0.35 -0.54 21.01
CA ALA A 173 0.33 -1.82 20.90
C ALA A 173 0.93 -2.27 22.23
N HIS A 174 1.19 -3.57 22.34
CA HIS A 174 1.95 -4.14 23.45
C HIS A 174 3.47 -4.07 23.19
N ASN A 175 4.28 -4.25 24.23
CA ASN A 175 5.75 -4.22 24.10
C ASN A 175 6.23 -5.28 23.09
N GLY A 176 6.94 -4.84 22.05
CA GLY A 176 7.47 -5.70 20.97
C GLY A 176 6.73 -5.58 19.64
N GLU A 177 5.61 -4.86 19.61
CA GLU A 177 4.78 -4.62 18.42
C GLU A 177 5.00 -3.22 17.83
N THR A 178 4.50 -2.96 16.62
CA THR A 178 4.36 -1.59 16.09
C THR A 178 3.36 -0.82 16.94
N GLY A 179 3.77 0.35 17.45
CA GLY A 179 3.10 1.24 18.39
C GLY A 179 1.82 1.94 17.89
N ASP A 180 1.56 3.12 18.42
CA ASP A 180 0.21 3.71 18.36
C ASP A 180 -0.26 3.97 16.92
N ARG A 181 -1.44 3.46 16.55
CA ARG A 181 -2.09 3.82 15.28
C ARG A 181 -2.47 5.29 15.30
N ARG A 182 -2.17 5.98 14.21
CA ARG A 182 -2.47 7.39 13.97
C ARG A 182 -3.03 7.59 12.58
N VAL A 183 -3.81 8.65 12.43
CA VAL A 183 -4.16 9.17 11.12
C VAL A 183 -3.40 10.49 10.96
N LEU A 184 -2.54 10.56 9.96
CA LEU A 184 -1.66 11.71 9.72
C LEU A 184 -1.92 12.32 8.34
N SER A 185 -1.63 13.60 8.21
CA SER A 185 -1.77 14.26 6.92
C SER A 185 -0.73 13.68 5.94
N PRO A 186 -1.10 13.46 4.67
CA PRO A 186 -0.13 13.07 3.65
C PRO A 186 1.07 14.03 3.57
N GLU A 187 0.84 15.32 3.84
CA GLU A 187 1.90 16.33 3.90
C GLU A 187 2.93 16.05 4.99
N GLU A 188 2.54 15.58 6.17
CA GLU A 188 3.46 15.18 7.23
C GLU A 188 4.29 13.96 6.83
N LEU A 189 3.64 12.98 6.17
CA LEU A 189 4.28 11.73 5.79
C LEU A 189 5.26 11.88 4.61
N LEU A 190 4.99 12.80 3.68
CA LEU A 190 5.78 13.00 2.47
C LEU A 190 6.94 13.99 2.62
N ARG A 191 7.01 14.73 3.74
CA ARG A 191 8.12 15.67 4.00
C ARG A 191 9.47 14.97 3.97
N THR A 192 10.50 15.69 3.51
CA THR A 192 11.91 15.32 3.69
C THR A 192 12.38 15.85 5.04
N THR A 193 12.86 14.96 5.90
CA THR A 193 13.33 15.33 7.25
C THR A 193 14.52 16.27 7.21
N SER A 194 14.45 17.32 8.04
CA SER A 194 15.65 17.82 8.71
C SER A 194 15.98 16.86 9.86
N SER A 195 17.24 16.72 10.23
CA SER A 195 17.76 15.69 11.16
C SER A 195 17.15 15.66 12.57
N ALA A 196 16.21 16.55 12.89
CA ALA A 196 15.57 16.69 14.20
C ALA A 196 14.12 16.16 14.28
N GLU A 197 13.43 15.92 13.16
CA GLU A 197 12.03 15.48 13.17
C GLU A 197 11.92 13.97 13.00
N LYS A 198 11.83 13.25 14.13
CA LYS A 198 11.49 11.82 14.16
C LYS A 198 9.97 11.70 14.01
N ARG A 199 9.48 10.81 13.12
CA ARG A 199 8.08 10.52 12.69
C ARG A 199 7.78 10.76 11.20
N VAL A 200 8.72 10.57 10.28
CA VAL A 200 8.38 10.46 8.85
C VAL A 200 8.29 9.00 8.42
N LEU A 201 7.70 8.75 7.25
CA LEU A 201 7.78 7.43 6.63
C LEU A 201 9.20 7.17 6.08
N PRO A 202 9.69 5.92 6.13
CA PRO A 202 10.85 5.49 5.36
C PRO A 202 10.71 5.82 3.88
N GLN A 203 11.83 6.02 3.17
CA GLN A 203 11.81 6.46 1.76
C GLN A 203 10.98 5.55 0.83
N THR A 204 11.00 4.23 1.04
CA THR A 204 10.22 3.27 0.23
C THR A 204 8.72 3.45 0.44
N GLN A 205 8.31 3.70 1.69
CA GLN A 205 6.92 3.92 2.06
C GLN A 205 6.45 5.32 1.65
N ARG A 206 7.32 6.34 1.69
CA ARG A 206 7.02 7.66 1.10
C ARG A 206 6.75 7.57 -0.39
N LEU A 207 7.56 6.78 -1.11
CA LEU A 207 7.31 6.52 -2.52
C LEU A 207 5.96 5.82 -2.71
N ALA A 208 5.61 4.83 -1.88
CA ALA A 208 4.31 4.15 -1.91
C ALA A 208 3.14 5.14 -1.77
N VAL A 209 3.17 6.04 -0.78
CA VAL A 209 2.13 7.07 -0.59
C VAL A 209 2.09 8.04 -1.77
N ALA A 210 3.24 8.52 -2.23
CA ALA A 210 3.33 9.45 -3.35
C ALA A 210 2.72 8.84 -4.62
N THR A 211 3.09 7.60 -4.90
CA THR A 211 2.52 6.75 -5.93
C THR A 211 1.01 6.66 -5.81
N ALA A 212 0.48 6.29 -4.64
CA ALA A 212 -0.96 6.08 -4.47
C ALA A 212 -1.73 7.37 -4.74
N ILE A 213 -1.23 8.52 -4.26
CA ILE A 213 -1.83 9.84 -4.51
C ILE A 213 -1.84 10.18 -6.00
N ILE A 214 -0.73 9.97 -6.71
CA ILE A 214 -0.63 10.22 -8.15
C ILE A 214 -1.60 9.32 -8.91
N THR A 215 -1.58 8.02 -8.64
CA THR A 215 -2.44 7.05 -9.32
C THR A 215 -3.92 7.33 -9.06
N LEU A 216 -4.33 7.61 -7.82
CA LEU A 216 -5.71 7.96 -7.50
C LEU A 216 -6.16 9.25 -8.21
N TRP A 217 -5.29 10.26 -8.28
CA TRP A 217 -5.60 11.49 -9.00
C TRP A 217 -5.76 11.26 -10.50
N ASP A 218 -4.83 10.51 -11.10
CA ASP A 218 -4.84 10.25 -12.55
C ASP A 218 -6.04 9.37 -12.96
N MET A 219 -6.48 8.45 -12.09
CA MET A 219 -7.64 7.59 -12.35
C MET A 219 -8.97 8.29 -12.08
N PHE A 220 -9.10 8.96 -10.95
CA PHE A 220 -10.39 9.43 -10.45
C PHE A 220 -10.50 10.95 -10.44
N GLY A 221 -9.42 11.67 -10.16
CA GLY A 221 -9.38 13.13 -10.16
C GLY A 221 -10.62 13.75 -9.48
N ALA A 222 -11.37 14.56 -10.23
CA ALA A 222 -12.57 15.24 -9.76
C ALA A 222 -13.77 14.32 -9.40
N THR A 223 -13.69 13.01 -9.68
CA THR A 223 -14.74 12.03 -9.31
C THR A 223 -14.58 11.46 -7.90
N LEU A 224 -13.45 11.75 -7.24
CA LEU A 224 -13.24 11.40 -5.83
C LEU A 224 -14.24 12.16 -4.93
N PRO A 225 -14.73 11.54 -3.84
CA PRO A 225 -15.57 12.24 -2.89
C PRO A 225 -14.86 13.45 -2.31
N LYS A 226 -15.62 14.55 -2.18
CA LYS A 226 -15.09 15.89 -1.87
C LYS A 226 -14.00 15.91 -0.77
N PRO A 227 -14.16 15.25 0.40
CA PRO A 227 -13.12 15.28 1.43
C PRO A 227 -11.80 14.59 1.00
N VAL A 228 -11.89 13.50 0.23
CA VAL A 228 -10.72 12.76 -0.29
C VAL A 228 -10.11 13.50 -1.48
N TYR A 229 -10.95 14.09 -2.33
CA TYR A 229 -10.52 14.97 -3.41
C TYR A 229 -9.69 16.14 -2.88
N GLU A 230 -10.19 16.85 -1.87
CA GLU A 230 -9.51 18.01 -1.27
C GLU A 230 -8.16 17.60 -0.65
N LEU A 231 -8.12 16.46 0.04
CA LEU A 231 -6.88 15.86 0.55
C LEU A 231 -5.87 15.61 -0.59
N ILE A 232 -6.25 14.83 -1.60
CA ILE A 232 -5.36 14.44 -2.70
C ILE A 232 -4.94 15.66 -3.52
N GLN A 233 -5.86 16.58 -3.83
CA GLN A 233 -5.57 17.80 -4.59
C GLN A 233 -4.50 18.66 -3.89
N ARG A 234 -4.61 18.82 -2.58
CA ARG A 234 -3.66 19.60 -1.78
C ARG A 234 -2.28 18.95 -1.75
N THR A 235 -2.21 17.63 -1.66
CA THR A 235 -0.94 16.90 -1.54
C THR A 235 -0.28 16.56 -2.88
N LEU A 236 -1.03 16.51 -3.99
CA LEU A 236 -0.52 16.08 -5.30
C LEU A 236 0.82 16.73 -5.73
N PRO A 237 1.06 18.05 -5.53
CA PRO A 237 2.35 18.65 -5.86
C PRO A 237 3.52 18.06 -5.07
N LEU A 238 3.31 17.75 -3.79
CA LEU A 238 4.32 17.12 -2.92
C LEU A 238 4.58 15.66 -3.33
N ALA A 239 3.51 14.91 -3.61
CA ALA A 239 3.62 13.54 -4.10
C ALA A 239 4.43 13.47 -5.41
N ARG A 240 4.15 14.35 -6.37
CA ARG A 240 4.94 14.48 -7.61
C ARG A 240 6.38 14.87 -7.34
N GLY A 241 6.64 15.75 -6.36
CA GLY A 241 7.98 16.09 -5.92
C GLY A 241 8.77 14.89 -5.39
N VAL A 242 8.17 14.11 -4.49
CA VAL A 242 8.78 12.87 -3.94
C VAL A 242 9.03 11.85 -5.04
N TYR A 243 8.06 11.65 -5.93
CA TYR A 243 8.19 10.73 -7.06
C TYR A 243 9.36 11.14 -7.98
N ASN A 244 9.40 12.38 -8.44
CA ASN A 244 10.41 12.87 -9.38
C ASN A 244 11.84 12.91 -8.79
N THR A 245 11.97 13.02 -7.47
CA THR A 245 13.27 13.07 -6.78
C THR A 245 13.74 11.69 -6.29
N SER A 246 12.88 10.67 -6.33
CA SER A 246 13.22 9.32 -5.90
C SER A 246 14.00 8.57 -6.98
N HIS A 247 15.21 8.11 -6.65
CA HIS A 247 15.99 7.23 -7.52
C HIS A 247 15.29 5.91 -7.86
N TRP A 248 14.25 5.54 -7.11
CA TRP A 248 13.46 4.32 -7.32
C TRP A 248 12.21 4.54 -8.17
N ALA A 249 11.83 5.77 -8.49
CA ALA A 249 10.62 6.05 -9.28
C ALA A 249 10.71 5.50 -10.71
N LYS A 250 11.91 5.38 -11.28
CA LYS A 250 12.12 4.74 -12.60
C LYS A 250 11.74 3.26 -12.64
N ASN A 251 11.68 2.60 -11.49
CA ASN A 251 11.31 1.19 -11.35
C ASN A 251 9.83 1.02 -11.01
N TYR A 252 9.10 2.13 -10.87
CA TYR A 252 7.70 2.12 -10.53
C TYR A 252 6.84 1.94 -11.77
N ILE A 253 5.89 1.01 -11.68
CA ILE A 253 4.92 0.68 -12.72
C ILE A 253 3.54 1.01 -12.15
N PRO A 254 2.86 2.07 -12.64
CA PRO A 254 1.48 2.32 -12.27
C PRO A 254 0.61 1.18 -12.79
N VAL A 255 -0.11 0.51 -11.90
CA VAL A 255 -1.04 -0.55 -12.28
C VAL A 255 -2.38 0.11 -12.53
N ILE A 256 -2.57 0.57 -13.76
CA ILE A 256 -3.88 0.96 -14.27
C ILE A 256 -4.49 -0.31 -14.84
N GLN A 257 -5.56 -0.81 -14.21
CA GLN A 257 -6.36 -1.83 -14.85
C GLN A 257 -7.44 -1.09 -15.67
N GLN A 258 -7.15 -0.69 -16.92
CA GLN A 258 -8.19 -0.18 -17.84
C GLN A 258 -8.97 -1.34 -18.45
#